data_AF-A0A839NWG5-F1
#
_entry.id   AF-A0A839NWG5-F1
#
_cell.length_a   1.000
_cell.length_b   1.000
_cell.length_c   1.000
_cell.angle_alpha   90.00
_cell.angle_beta   90.00
_cell.angle_gamma   90.00
#
_symmetry.space_group_name_H-M   'P 1'
#
loop_
_entity.id
_entity.type
_entity.pdbx_description
1 polymer ?
#
loop_
_entity_poly.entity_id
_entity_poly.type
_entity_poly.pdbx_seq_one_letter_code
_entity_poly.pdbx_strand_id
1 'polypeptide(L)'
;MNTEKLSLHTVCGLDELVEHQARGVSHVLSILDPDRADPEAFGSYGTHRRTVLRFHDAIEPGPGVVLPERGDIERILAFGRDAIADGGEIHILVHCHVGISRSTAALATLFAEAEPDTSADDLIARLHAQREKAWPNARMVAFADEMLGRQGTLSEAVRRLHALQLRKRPHLDQVMRDLGRGAEVDAALRD
;
A
#
# COMPACT_ATOMS: atom_id res chain seq x y z
N MET A 1 31.44 -0.80 -6.98
CA MET A 1 30.36 0.08 -7.49
C MET A 1 29.05 -0.63 -7.22
N ASN A 2 28.40 -0.35 -6.09
CA ASN A 2 27.03 -0.82 -5.89
C ASN A 2 26.15 0.02 -6.80
N THR A 3 25.79 -0.54 -7.94
CA THR A 3 24.69 -0.07 -8.76
C THR A 3 23.46 -0.19 -7.89
N GLU A 4 23.10 0.87 -7.17
CA GLU A 4 21.78 1.00 -6.58
C GLU A 4 20.79 0.75 -7.72
N LYS A 5 20.14 -0.41 -7.70
CA LYS A 5 19.10 -0.76 -8.66
C LYS A 5 18.06 0.36 -8.54
N LEU A 6 17.94 1.21 -9.56
CA LEU A 6 16.91 2.25 -9.60
C LEU A 6 15.56 1.54 -9.56
N SER A 7 14.97 1.45 -8.36
CA SER A 7 13.64 0.92 -8.15
C SER A 7 12.63 2.07 -8.27
N LEU A 8 11.95 2.15 -9.42
CA LEU A 8 10.83 3.06 -9.59
C LEU A 8 9.58 2.46 -8.94
N HIS A 9 8.82 3.29 -8.23
CA HIS A 9 7.58 2.89 -7.59
C HIS A 9 6.40 3.71 -8.11
N THR A 10 5.30 3.03 -8.40
CA THR A 10 4.03 3.63 -8.77
C THR A 10 2.93 3.07 -7.89
N VAL A 11 2.06 3.94 -7.38
CA VAL A 11 0.83 3.54 -6.69
C VAL A 11 -0.37 4.20 -7.35
N CYS A 12 -1.39 3.40 -7.68
CA CYS A 12 -2.57 3.88 -8.37
C CYS A 12 -3.84 3.09 -7.98
N GLY A 13 -4.98 3.57 -8.46
CA GLY A 13 -6.26 2.87 -8.47
C GLY A 13 -6.48 2.12 -9.77
N LEU A 14 -7.55 1.32 -9.83
CA LEU A 14 -7.89 0.52 -11.01
C LEU A 14 -8.09 1.37 -12.26
N ASP A 15 -8.78 2.50 -12.14
CA ASP A 15 -9.12 3.37 -13.27
C ASP A 15 -7.90 4.11 -13.84
N GLU A 16 -6.82 4.18 -13.06
CA GLU A 16 -5.55 4.84 -13.44
C GLU A 16 -4.56 3.83 -14.08
N LEU A 17 -4.86 2.52 -14.12
CA LEU A 17 -3.96 1.51 -14.66
C LEU A 17 -3.59 1.75 -16.13
N VAL A 18 -4.52 2.23 -16.94
CA VAL A 18 -4.29 2.50 -18.36
C VAL A 18 -3.20 3.57 -18.59
N GLU A 19 -3.01 4.47 -17.63
CA GLU A 19 -2.04 5.57 -17.70
C GLU A 19 -0.59 5.08 -17.49
N HIS A 20 -0.39 3.83 -17.09
CA HIS A 20 0.93 3.29 -16.73
C HIS A 20 1.44 2.19 -17.67
N GLN A 21 0.64 1.80 -18.66
CA GLN A 21 0.96 0.71 -19.60
C GLN A 21 2.31 0.88 -20.35
N ALA A 22 2.71 2.13 -20.63
CA ALA A 22 3.93 2.46 -21.37
C ALA A 22 5.15 2.77 -20.47
N ARG A 23 5.03 2.63 -19.15
CA ARG A 23 6.07 3.06 -18.18
C ARG A 23 7.11 1.98 -17.85
N GLY A 24 7.19 0.90 -18.64
CA GLY A 24 8.13 -0.19 -18.40
C GLY A 24 7.92 -0.88 -17.04
N VAL A 25 6.67 -1.07 -16.63
CA VAL A 25 6.35 -1.76 -15.36
C VAL A 25 6.80 -3.21 -15.45
N SER A 26 7.69 -3.60 -14.54
CA SER A 26 8.27 -4.96 -14.48
C SER A 26 7.53 -5.88 -13.51
N HIS A 27 6.99 -5.30 -12.43
CA HIS A 27 6.40 -6.02 -11.32
C HIS A 27 5.10 -5.34 -10.89
N VAL A 28 4.04 -6.11 -10.73
CA VAL A 28 2.71 -5.63 -10.38
C VAL A 28 2.22 -6.35 -9.14
N LEU A 29 1.87 -5.59 -8.10
CA LEU A 29 1.11 -6.07 -6.96
C LEU A 29 -0.34 -5.58 -7.07
N SER A 30 -1.26 -6.51 -7.30
CA SER A 30 -2.70 -6.23 -7.42
C SER A 30 -3.41 -6.63 -6.14
N ILE A 31 -4.06 -5.67 -5.47
CA ILE A 31 -4.89 -5.95 -4.29
C ILE A 31 -6.34 -5.65 -4.62
N LEU A 32 -7.14 -6.70 -4.79
CA LEU A 32 -8.52 -6.63 -5.27
C LEU A 32 -9.51 -7.00 -4.17
N ASP A 33 -10.75 -6.52 -4.31
CA ASP A 33 -11.86 -7.09 -3.54
C ASP A 33 -12.04 -8.57 -3.95
N PRO A 34 -12.47 -9.47 -3.04
CA PRO A 34 -12.52 -10.91 -3.31
C PRO A 34 -13.20 -11.29 -4.62
N ASP A 35 -14.37 -10.69 -4.88
CA ASP A 35 -15.20 -11.00 -6.04
C ASP A 35 -14.88 -10.15 -7.28
N ARG A 36 -13.89 -9.24 -7.19
CA ARG A 36 -13.54 -8.35 -8.31
C ARG A 36 -12.79 -9.12 -9.39
N ALA A 37 -13.30 -9.10 -10.62
CA ALA A 37 -12.59 -9.66 -11.77
C ALA A 37 -11.22 -9.01 -11.96
N ASP A 38 -10.30 -9.75 -12.57
CA ASP A 38 -8.99 -9.23 -12.92
C ASP A 38 -9.13 -8.07 -13.93
N PRO A 39 -8.37 -6.97 -13.76
CA PRO A 39 -8.46 -5.83 -14.66
C PRO A 39 -7.88 -6.17 -16.03
N GLU A 40 -8.66 -5.86 -17.07
CA GLU A 40 -8.28 -6.08 -18.48
C GLU A 40 -7.11 -5.18 -18.91
N ALA A 41 -6.86 -4.09 -18.20
CA ALA A 41 -5.81 -3.10 -18.50
C ALA A 41 -4.41 -3.72 -18.64
N PHE A 42 -4.12 -4.86 -18.00
CA PHE A 42 -2.81 -5.52 -18.14
C PHE A 42 -2.60 -6.18 -19.50
N GLY A 43 -3.64 -6.32 -20.34
CA GLY A 43 -3.50 -6.78 -21.71
C GLY A 43 -2.68 -5.85 -22.62
N SER A 44 -2.56 -4.57 -22.25
CA SER A 44 -1.75 -3.58 -22.97
C SER A 44 -0.36 -3.34 -22.37
N TYR A 45 -0.03 -4.01 -21.28
CA TYR A 45 1.28 -3.90 -20.62
C TYR A 45 2.31 -4.77 -21.34
N GLY A 46 3.58 -4.38 -21.26
CA GLY A 46 4.69 -5.26 -21.61
C GLY A 46 4.76 -6.50 -20.72
N THR A 47 5.75 -7.37 -20.97
CA THR A 47 5.99 -8.53 -20.08
C THR A 47 6.26 -8.04 -18.66
N HIS A 48 5.47 -8.54 -17.71
CA HIS A 48 5.58 -8.19 -16.30
C HIS A 48 5.22 -9.39 -15.43
N ARG A 49 5.75 -9.42 -14.21
CA ARG A 49 5.31 -10.37 -13.18
C ARG A 49 4.18 -9.75 -12.39
N ARG A 50 3.14 -10.53 -12.09
CA ARG A 50 1.97 -10.05 -11.34
C ARG A 50 1.66 -10.99 -10.18
N THR A 51 1.60 -10.41 -8.98
CA THR A 51 1.08 -11.05 -7.77
C THR A 51 -0.29 -10.47 -7.47
N VAL A 52 -1.26 -11.33 -7.13
CA VAL A 52 -2.66 -10.95 -6.88
C VAL A 52 -3.06 -11.38 -5.47
N LEU A 53 -3.53 -10.42 -4.68
CA LEU A 53 -4.10 -10.62 -3.35
C LEU A 53 -5.56 -10.19 -3.35
N ARG A 54 -6.38 -10.87 -2.55
CA ARG A 54 -7.85 -10.74 -2.59
C ARG A 54 -8.43 -10.65 -1.19
N PHE A 55 -8.70 -9.42 -0.75
CA PHE A 55 -9.32 -9.11 0.55
C PHE A 55 -9.92 -7.70 0.50
N HIS A 56 -10.92 -7.43 1.35
CA HIS A 56 -11.59 -6.14 1.41
C HIS A 56 -10.72 -5.07 2.07
N ASP A 57 -11.02 -3.80 1.78
CA ASP A 57 -10.39 -2.65 2.45
C ASP A 57 -10.96 -2.38 3.85
N ALA A 58 -10.86 -3.38 4.73
CA ALA A 58 -11.44 -3.35 6.06
C ALA A 58 -10.37 -3.53 7.15
N ILE A 59 -10.68 -3.09 8.36
CA ILE A 59 -9.83 -3.21 9.55
C ILE A 59 -10.48 -4.01 10.68
N GLU A 60 -11.81 -4.12 10.66
CA GLU A 60 -12.63 -4.81 11.65
C GLU A 60 -13.48 -5.92 11.01
N PRO A 61 -13.76 -7.02 11.72
CA PRO A 61 -14.56 -8.12 11.20
C PRO A 61 -16.02 -7.70 11.00
N GLY A 62 -16.65 -8.28 9.99
CA GLY A 62 -18.07 -8.08 9.70
C GLY A 62 -18.64 -9.20 8.82
N PRO A 63 -19.97 -9.33 8.72
CA PRO A 63 -20.60 -10.33 7.86
C PRO A 63 -20.12 -10.23 6.41
N GLY A 64 -19.57 -11.33 5.87
CA GLY A 64 -19.05 -11.37 4.49
C GLY A 64 -17.72 -10.63 4.26
N VAL A 65 -17.13 -10.02 5.29
CA VAL A 65 -15.87 -9.27 5.17
C VAL A 65 -14.68 -10.22 5.26
N VAL A 66 -14.02 -10.44 4.13
CA VAL A 66 -12.64 -10.98 4.08
C VAL A 66 -11.66 -9.88 4.47
N LEU A 67 -11.04 -10.00 5.65
CA LEU A 67 -10.03 -9.07 6.14
C LEU A 67 -8.64 -9.36 5.56
N PRO A 68 -7.74 -8.35 5.48
CA PRO A 68 -6.33 -8.64 5.33
C PRO A 68 -5.81 -9.39 6.56
N GLU A 69 -5.01 -10.41 6.31
CA GLU A 69 -4.40 -11.27 7.33
C GLU A 69 -2.87 -11.18 7.29
N ARG A 70 -2.21 -11.73 8.32
CA ARG A 70 -0.74 -11.77 8.40
C ARG A 70 -0.13 -12.43 7.16
N GLY A 71 -0.73 -13.53 6.67
CA GLY A 71 -0.27 -14.23 5.46
C GLY A 71 -0.32 -13.37 4.19
N ASP A 72 -1.19 -12.37 4.11
CA ASP A 72 -1.20 -11.43 2.99
C ASP A 72 0.02 -10.51 3.03
N ILE A 73 0.42 -10.06 4.23
CA ILE A 73 1.59 -9.20 4.41
C ILE A 73 2.87 -9.98 4.15
N GLU A 74 2.95 -11.24 4.56
CA GLU A 74 4.05 -12.14 4.21
C GLU A 74 4.22 -12.26 2.69
N ARG A 75 3.12 -12.33 1.94
CA ARG A 75 3.14 -12.35 0.47
C ARG A 75 3.56 -11.02 -0.14
N ILE A 76 3.19 -9.89 0.45
CA ILE A 76 3.66 -8.55 0.02
C ILE A 76 5.18 -8.45 0.20
N LEU A 77 5.69 -8.87 1.35
CA LEU A 77 7.13 -8.89 1.64
C LEU A 77 7.87 -9.86 0.71
N ALA A 78 7.32 -11.06 0.48
CA ALA A 78 7.88 -12.00 -0.49
C ALA A 78 7.95 -11.40 -1.90
N PHE A 79 6.89 -10.72 -2.35
CA PHE A 79 6.87 -10.01 -3.63
C PHE A 79 7.98 -8.96 -3.73
N GLY A 80 8.22 -8.18 -2.67
CA GLY A 80 9.31 -7.19 -2.62
C GLY A 80 10.68 -7.83 -2.80
N ARG A 81 10.96 -8.90 -2.06
CA ARG A 81 12.22 -9.66 -2.16
C ARG A 81 12.42 -10.29 -3.54
N ASP A 82 11.37 -10.89 -4.10
CA ASP A 82 11.41 -11.52 -5.42
C ASP A 82 11.70 -10.47 -6.52
N ALA A 83 11.06 -9.30 -6.44
CA ALA A 83 11.31 -8.21 -7.38
C ALA A 83 12.77 -7.74 -7.34
N ILE A 84 13.35 -7.59 -6.13
CA ILE A 84 14.75 -7.20 -5.97
C ILE A 84 15.70 -8.30 -6.50
N ALA A 85 15.37 -9.57 -6.26
CA ALA A 85 16.17 -10.72 -6.67
C ALA A 85 16.29 -10.85 -8.19
N ASP A 86 15.23 -10.53 -8.94
CA ASP A 86 15.21 -10.56 -10.42
C ASP A 86 16.28 -9.64 -11.05
N GLY A 87 16.68 -8.57 -10.34
CA GLY A 87 17.75 -7.67 -10.78
C GLY A 87 17.38 -6.74 -11.94
N GLY A 88 18.38 -6.01 -12.45
CA GLY A 88 18.17 -4.99 -13.48
C GLY A 88 17.46 -3.72 -12.99
N GLU A 89 16.91 -2.95 -13.94
CA GLU A 89 16.03 -1.82 -13.66
C GLU A 89 14.63 -2.35 -13.29
N ILE A 90 14.17 -2.04 -12.08
CA ILE A 90 12.91 -2.56 -11.54
C ILE A 90 11.92 -1.39 -11.44
N HIS A 91 10.75 -1.58 -12.02
CA HIS A 91 9.59 -0.73 -11.79
C HIS A 91 8.46 -1.55 -11.16
N ILE A 92 8.16 -1.24 -9.90
CA ILE A 92 7.07 -1.83 -9.12
C ILE A 92 5.84 -0.92 -9.22
N LEU A 93 4.72 -1.49 -9.66
CA LEU A 93 3.40 -0.88 -9.59
C LEU A 93 2.55 -1.60 -8.54
N VAL A 94 2.01 -0.85 -7.59
CA VAL A 94 1.08 -1.37 -6.58
C VAL A 94 -0.28 -0.71 -6.80
N HIS A 95 -1.34 -1.50 -6.95
CA HIS A 95 -2.69 -0.94 -7.10
C HIS A 95 -3.72 -1.67 -6.25
N CYS A 96 -4.81 -0.95 -6.00
CA CYS A 96 -6.04 -1.51 -5.48
C CYS A 96 -7.22 -0.79 -6.15
N HIS A 97 -8.43 -0.92 -5.61
CA HIS A 97 -9.62 -0.33 -6.22
C HIS A 97 -9.47 1.20 -6.46
N VAL A 98 -9.31 1.99 -5.40
CA VAL A 98 -9.22 3.48 -5.49
C VAL A 98 -7.77 3.99 -5.42
N GLY A 99 -6.84 3.13 -5.01
CA GLY A 99 -5.44 3.52 -4.82
C GLY A 99 -5.21 4.46 -3.64
N ILE A 100 -5.99 4.30 -2.56
CA ILE A 100 -5.93 5.17 -1.37
C ILE A 100 -5.42 4.41 -0.15
N SER A 101 -5.88 3.19 0.11
CA SER A 101 -5.68 2.49 1.39
C SER A 101 -4.88 1.18 1.30
N ARG A 102 -5.40 0.13 0.66
CA ARG A 102 -4.65 -1.15 0.55
C ARG A 102 -3.32 -1.03 -0.19
N SER A 103 -3.31 -0.36 -1.35
CA SER A 103 -2.09 -0.23 -2.15
C SER A 103 -1.05 0.69 -1.52
N THR A 104 -1.48 1.72 -0.79
CA THR A 104 -0.56 2.62 -0.07
C THR A 104 -0.01 1.97 1.18
N ALA A 105 -0.77 1.12 1.89
CA ALA A 105 -0.26 0.28 2.98
C ALA A 105 0.75 -0.76 2.48
N ALA A 106 0.46 -1.40 1.35
CA ALA A 106 1.41 -2.32 0.72
C ALA A 106 2.69 -1.60 0.26
N LEU A 107 2.59 -0.41 -0.33
CA LEU A 107 3.77 0.36 -0.71
C LEU A 107 4.58 0.85 0.50
N ALA A 108 3.92 1.26 1.60
CA ALA A 108 4.59 1.57 2.86
C ALA A 108 5.36 0.36 3.41
N THR A 109 4.76 -0.83 3.31
CA THR A 109 5.39 -2.11 3.70
C THR A 109 6.64 -2.40 2.88
N LEU A 110 6.56 -2.25 1.55
CA LEU A 110 7.69 -2.47 0.64
C LEU A 110 8.83 -1.47 0.89
N PHE A 111 8.49 -0.20 1.13
CA PHE A 111 9.47 0.81 1.54
C PHE A 111 10.17 0.44 2.86
N ALA A 112 9.41 0.02 3.86
CA ALA A 112 9.95 -0.38 5.15
C ALA A 112 10.78 -1.67 5.08
N GLU A 113 10.49 -2.59 4.16
CA GLU A 113 11.31 -3.78 3.93
C GLU A 113 12.62 -3.44 3.22
N ALA A 114 12.56 -2.61 2.17
CA ALA A 114 13.72 -2.26 1.35
C ALA A 114 14.72 -1.36 2.08
N GLU A 115 14.26 -0.53 3.02
CA GLU A 115 15.07 0.48 3.70
C GLU A 115 14.95 0.35 5.23
N PRO A 116 15.54 -0.70 5.84
CA PRO A 116 15.45 -0.96 7.28
C PRO A 116 15.97 0.18 8.16
N ASP A 117 16.95 0.94 7.67
CA ASP A 117 17.59 2.03 8.43
C ASP A 117 16.91 3.41 8.23
N THR A 118 16.04 3.55 7.23
CA THR A 118 15.29 4.80 7.00
C THR A 118 14.16 4.93 8.02
N SER A 119 13.95 6.16 8.52
CA SER A 119 12.91 6.45 9.50
C SER A 119 11.51 6.23 8.91
N ALA A 120 10.58 5.74 9.73
CA ALA A 120 9.20 5.53 9.28
C ALA A 120 8.54 6.83 8.79
N ASP A 121 8.83 7.97 9.43
CA ASP A 121 8.29 9.27 9.03
C ASP A 121 8.77 9.67 7.62
N ASP A 122 10.04 9.44 7.28
CA ASP A 122 10.58 9.73 5.93
C ASP A 122 9.96 8.83 4.86
N LEU A 123 9.79 7.54 5.17
CA LEU A 123 9.15 6.58 4.26
C LEU A 123 7.69 6.97 3.97
N ILE A 124 6.94 7.34 5.01
CA ILE A 124 5.53 7.76 4.87
C ILE A 124 5.42 9.14 4.22
N ALA A 125 6.35 10.06 4.47
CA ALA A 125 6.41 11.34 3.76
C ALA A 125 6.64 11.13 2.26
N ARG A 126 7.56 10.23 1.88
CA ARG A 126 7.79 9.87 0.48
C ARG A 126 6.57 9.23 -0.17
N LEU A 127 5.88 8.33 0.54
CA LEU A 127 4.61 7.76 0.09
C LEU A 127 3.54 8.85 -0.14
N HIS A 128 3.39 9.79 0.80
CA HIS A 128 2.43 10.88 0.68
C HIS A 128 2.76 11.81 -0.49
N ALA A 129 4.04 12.07 -0.75
CA ALA A 129 4.48 12.86 -1.89
C ALA A 129 4.15 12.16 -3.23
N GLN A 130 4.22 10.83 -3.29
CA GLN A 130 3.81 10.05 -4.47
C GLN A 130 2.29 9.95 -4.63
N ARG A 131 1.55 9.93 -3.52
CA ARG A 131 0.09 9.77 -3.49
C ARG A 131 -0.52 10.67 -2.43
N GLU A 132 -0.82 11.91 -2.81
CA GLU A 132 -1.31 12.95 -1.88
C GLU A 132 -2.59 12.51 -1.14
N LYS A 133 -3.44 11.70 -1.78
CA LYS A 133 -4.68 11.15 -1.20
C LYS A 133 -4.49 9.87 -0.37
N ALA A 134 -3.26 9.47 -0.04
CA ALA A 134 -2.99 8.24 0.70
C ALA A 134 -3.65 8.25 2.09
N TRP A 135 -4.31 7.14 2.40
CA TRP A 135 -4.83 6.78 3.72
C TRP A 135 -4.54 5.29 3.95
N PRO A 136 -3.30 4.91 4.30
CA PRO A 136 -2.92 3.49 4.39
C PRO A 136 -3.79 2.71 5.38
N ASN A 137 -4.14 1.47 5.03
CA ASN A 137 -4.86 0.54 5.91
C ASN A 137 -4.05 0.23 7.18
N ALA A 138 -4.51 0.69 8.34
CA ALA A 138 -3.78 0.57 9.60
C ALA A 138 -3.60 -0.88 10.06
N ARG A 139 -4.55 -1.78 9.74
CA ARG A 139 -4.45 -3.21 10.06
C ARG A 139 -3.29 -3.85 9.30
N MET A 140 -3.19 -3.60 7.99
CA MET A 140 -2.07 -4.08 7.17
C MET A 140 -0.74 -3.52 7.67
N VAL A 141 -0.70 -2.23 7.98
CA VAL A 141 0.52 -1.55 8.47
C VAL A 141 0.95 -2.12 9.82
N ALA A 142 0.03 -2.40 10.74
CA ALA A 142 0.36 -2.98 12.04
C ALA A 142 1.02 -4.36 11.91
N PHE A 143 0.51 -5.21 11.01
CA PHE A 143 1.15 -6.50 10.70
C PHE A 143 2.55 -6.32 10.10
N ALA A 144 2.71 -5.39 9.16
CA ALA A 144 4.01 -5.11 8.54
C ALA A 144 5.03 -4.59 9.57
N ASP A 145 4.60 -3.67 10.44
CA ASP A 145 5.41 -3.11 11.51
C ASP A 145 5.94 -4.19 12.45
N GLU A 146 5.05 -5.09 12.90
CA GLU A 146 5.41 -6.23 13.75
C GLU A 146 6.39 -7.18 13.04
N MET A 147 6.08 -7.57 11.80
CA MET A 147 6.89 -8.51 11.02
C MET A 147 8.29 -7.99 10.70
N LEU A 148 8.42 -6.68 10.50
CA LEU A 148 9.69 -6.01 10.21
C LEU A 148 10.42 -5.54 11.48
N GLY A 149 9.88 -5.80 12.67
CA GLY A 149 10.50 -5.38 13.93
C GLY A 149 10.60 -3.87 14.09
N ARG A 150 9.65 -3.10 13.52
CA ARG A 150 9.65 -1.63 13.53
C ARG A 150 9.11 -1.02 14.83
N GLN A 151 8.72 -1.85 15.81
CA GLN A 151 8.39 -1.44 17.18
C GLN A 151 7.30 -0.34 17.26
N GLY A 152 6.32 -0.39 16.36
CA GLY A 152 5.21 0.56 16.29
C GLY A 152 5.51 1.85 15.51
N THR A 153 6.76 2.08 15.08
CA THR A 153 7.16 3.33 14.43
C THR A 153 6.48 3.55 13.08
N LEU A 154 6.25 2.48 12.31
CA LEU A 154 5.58 2.55 11.01
C LEU A 154 4.08 2.83 11.19
N SER A 155 3.46 2.16 12.15
CA SER A 155 2.06 2.36 12.53
C SER A 155 1.82 3.79 13.00
N GLU A 156 2.74 4.33 13.81
CA GLU A 156 2.67 5.69 14.33
C GLU A 156 2.86 6.75 13.22
N ALA A 157 3.79 6.55 12.29
CA ALA A 157 3.95 7.44 11.14
C ALA A 157 2.70 7.47 10.25
N VAL A 158 2.05 6.32 10.03
CA VAL A 158 0.78 6.23 9.30
C VAL A 158 -0.35 6.92 10.05
N ARG A 159 -0.45 6.75 11.37
CA ARG A 159 -1.43 7.47 12.21
C ARG A 159 -1.28 8.98 12.07
N ARG A 160 -0.03 9.49 12.08
CA ARG A 160 0.26 10.93 11.84
C ARG A 160 -0.14 11.39 10.44
N LEU A 161 0.01 10.54 9.41
CA LEU A 161 -0.50 10.82 8.08
C LEU A 161 -2.03 10.91 8.06
N HIS A 162 -2.75 10.00 8.73
CA HIS A 162 -4.20 10.10 8.87
C HIS A 162 -4.61 11.42 9.55
N ALA A 163 -3.92 11.82 10.62
CA ALA A 163 -4.16 13.09 11.30
C ALA A 163 -3.93 14.29 10.37
N LEU A 164 -2.87 14.26 9.55
CA LEU A 164 -2.62 15.27 8.53
C LEU A 164 -3.76 15.35 7.51
N GLN A 165 -4.27 14.20 7.05
CA GLN A 165 -5.38 14.14 6.10
C GLN A 165 -6.67 14.72 6.70
N LEU A 166 -7.00 14.40 7.95
CA LEU A 166 -8.16 14.97 8.63
C LEU A 166 -8.04 16.48 8.79
N ARG A 167 -6.85 17.01 9.13
CA ARG A 167 -6.62 18.46 9.20
C ARG A 167 -6.78 19.14 7.84
N LYS A 168 -6.25 18.55 6.77
CA LYS A 168 -6.35 19.10 5.41
C LYS A 168 -7.75 18.95 4.81
N ARG A 169 -8.46 17.88 5.17
CA ARG A 169 -9.74 17.46 4.59
C ARG A 169 -10.70 16.99 5.70
N PRO A 170 -11.29 17.90 6.48
CA PRO A 170 -12.10 17.53 7.65
C PRO A 170 -13.31 16.64 7.33
N HIS A 171 -13.87 16.74 6.12
CA HIS A 171 -14.97 15.88 5.66
C HIS A 171 -14.62 14.39 5.64
N LEU A 172 -13.31 14.04 5.61
CA LEU A 172 -12.88 12.65 5.66
C LEU A 172 -13.20 11.96 6.98
N ASP A 173 -13.38 12.68 8.09
CA ASP A 173 -13.76 12.07 9.38
C ASP A 173 -15.04 11.24 9.21
N GLN A 174 -16.13 11.88 8.79
CA GLN A 174 -17.41 11.22 8.61
C GLN A 174 -17.35 10.14 7.53
N VAL A 175 -16.70 10.43 6.39
CA VAL A 175 -16.54 9.47 5.30
C VAL A 175 -15.85 8.19 5.79
N MET A 176 -14.77 8.31 6.56
CA MET A 176 -14.05 7.15 7.05
C MET A 176 -14.87 6.38 8.09
N ARG A 177 -15.61 7.06 8.97
CA ARG A 177 -16.54 6.39 9.90
C ARG A 177 -17.63 5.60 9.18
N ASP A 178 -18.24 6.19 8.15
CA ASP A 178 -19.28 5.56 7.35
C ASP A 178 -18.76 4.32 6.60
N LEU A 179 -17.47 4.30 6.26
CA LEU A 179 -16.77 3.17 5.66
C LEU A 179 -16.30 2.11 6.68
N GLY A 180 -16.68 2.23 7.95
CA GLY A 180 -16.25 1.30 9.01
C GLY A 180 -14.78 1.47 9.42
N ARG A 181 -14.21 2.67 9.22
CA ARG A 181 -12.82 3.01 9.50
C ARG A 181 -12.68 3.97 10.70
N GLY A 182 -13.67 3.98 11.59
CA GLY A 182 -13.71 4.86 12.76
C GLY A 182 -12.50 4.71 13.68
N ALA A 183 -12.00 3.49 13.88
CA ALA A 183 -10.82 3.25 14.72
C ALA A 183 -9.55 3.99 14.23
N GLU A 184 -9.39 4.18 12.92
CA GLU A 184 -8.28 4.96 12.36
C GLU A 184 -8.46 6.45 12.60
N VAL A 185 -9.68 6.96 12.44
CA VAL A 185 -10.03 8.36 12.75
C VAL A 185 -9.77 8.65 14.22
N ASP A 186 -10.28 7.80 15.11
CA ASP A 186 -10.11 7.96 16.55
C ASP A 186 -8.63 7.91 16.93
N ALA A 187 -7.83 7.03 16.31
CA ALA A 187 -6.39 6.98 16.52
C ALA A 187 -5.66 8.25 16.04
N ALA A 188 -6.06 8.79 14.89
CA ALA A 188 -5.50 10.00 14.31
C ALA A 188 -5.79 11.25 15.16
N LEU A 189 -6.91 11.27 15.87
CA LEU A 189 -7.34 12.39 16.71
C LEU A 189 -6.86 12.31 18.16
N ARG A 190 -6.17 11.23 18.56
CA ARG A 190 -5.53 11.14 19.88
C ARG A 190 -4.25 12.00 19.92
N ASP A 191 -4.11 12.77 21.01
CA ASP A 191 -2.92 13.57 21.34
C ASP A 191 -1.65 12.71 21.47
#